data_AF-A0A349D605-F1
#
_entry.id   AF-A0A349D605-F1
#
_cell.length_a   1.000
_cell.length_b   1.000
_cell.length_c   1.000
_cell.angle_alpha   90.00
_cell.angle_beta   90.00
_cell.angle_gamma   90.00
#
_symmetry.space_group_name_H-M   'P 1'
#
loop_
_entity.id
_entity.type
_entity.pdbx_description
1 polymer ?
#
loop_
_entity_poly.entity_id
_entity_poly.type
_entity_poly.pdbx_seq_one_letter_code
_entity_poly.pdbx_strand_id
1 'polypeptide(L)'
;MSKHERKCEHCGEWNDVQLETCKSCGEAFNKVFRADMAKLKKKKIFDIPLIEIKETDAPPIKILKKVVQFHQLIFYAIIGFLVYLSTSLAH
;
A
#
# COMPACT_ATOMS: atom_id res chain seq x y z
N MET A 1 23.58 -10.96 24.78
CA MET A 1 22.80 -9.99 23.98
C MET A 1 23.66 -9.58 22.79
N SER A 2 23.24 -9.90 21.56
CA SER A 2 23.99 -9.54 20.36
C SER A 2 23.85 -8.04 20.10
N LYS A 3 24.96 -7.29 20.16
CA LYS A 3 25.00 -5.88 19.78
C LYS A 3 25.00 -5.82 18.25
N HIS A 4 23.85 -5.53 17.68
CA HIS A 4 23.74 -5.30 16.24
C HIS A 4 24.03 -3.83 15.95
N GLU A 5 25.15 -3.57 15.32
CA GLU A 5 25.57 -2.23 14.90
C GLU A 5 25.40 -2.11 13.38
N ARG A 6 25.00 -0.91 12.92
CA ARG A 6 24.85 -0.59 11.52
C ARG A 6 25.67 0.64 11.16
N LYS A 7 26.23 0.64 9.96
CA LYS A 7 26.99 1.78 9.43
C LYS A 7 26.04 2.81 8.81
N CYS A 8 26.25 4.09 9.09
CA CYS A 8 25.52 5.18 8.46
C CYS A 8 25.96 5.37 7.00
N GLU A 9 25.01 5.37 6.07
CA GLU A 9 25.26 5.56 4.64
C GLU A 9 25.65 7.02 4.30
N HIS A 10 25.35 7.98 5.19
CA HIS A 10 25.62 9.40 4.96
C HIS A 10 26.99 9.85 5.49
N CYS A 11 27.37 9.45 6.71
CA CYS A 11 28.64 9.87 7.33
C CYS A 11 29.64 8.73 7.57
N GLY A 12 29.24 7.47 7.38
CA GLY A 12 30.12 6.32 7.58
C GLY A 12 30.28 5.85 9.03
N GLU A 13 29.64 6.50 10.00
CA GLU A 13 29.76 6.17 11.42
C GLU A 13 28.96 4.91 11.81
N TRP A 14 29.48 4.10 12.73
CA TRP A 14 28.77 2.97 13.31
C TRP A 14 27.79 3.42 14.39
N ASN A 15 26.55 2.96 14.29
CA ASN A 15 25.47 3.31 15.21
C ASN A 15 24.70 2.05 15.59
N ASP A 16 24.04 2.10 16.75
CA ASP A 16 23.13 1.03 17.17
C ASP A 16 21.97 0.88 16.17
N VAL A 17 21.60 -0.35 15.83
CA VAL A 17 20.46 -0.66 14.97
C VAL A 17 19.14 -0.08 15.50
N GLN A 18 19.00 0.07 16.82
CA GLN A 18 17.77 0.60 17.43
C GLN A 18 17.55 2.10 17.23
N LEU A 19 18.58 2.86 16.86
CA LEU A 19 18.50 4.32 16.70
C LEU A 19 17.89 4.68 15.36
N GLU A 20 16.77 5.41 15.32
CA GLU A 20 16.15 5.82 14.04
C GLU A 20 16.96 6.84 13.24
N THR A 21 17.79 7.62 13.91
CA THR A 21 18.66 8.66 13.34
C THR A 21 20.11 8.43 13.77
N CYS A 22 21.04 8.85 12.92
CA CYS A 22 22.46 8.78 13.24
C CYS A 22 22.80 9.76 14.38
N LYS A 23 23.54 9.29 15.41
CA LYS A 23 23.96 10.16 16.52
C LYS A 23 24.97 11.23 16.10
N SER A 24 25.78 10.95 15.08
CA SER A 24 26.86 11.86 14.65
C SER A 24 26.42 12.91 13.64
N CYS A 25 25.57 12.54 12.67
CA CYS A 25 25.15 13.47 11.61
C CYS A 25 23.66 13.84 11.66
N GLY A 26 22.85 13.19 12.50
CA GLY A 26 21.42 13.44 12.63
C GLY A 26 20.55 12.88 11.50
N GLU A 27 21.14 12.31 10.44
CA GLU A 27 20.39 11.79 9.30
C GLU A 27 19.54 10.57 9.69
N ALA A 28 18.31 10.51 9.18
CA ALA A 28 17.43 9.36 9.38
C ALA A 28 17.92 8.14 8.60
N PHE A 29 18.07 7.02 9.29
CA PHE A 29 18.37 5.77 8.62
C PHE A 29 17.18 5.31 7.77
N ASN A 30 17.46 4.64 6.65
CA ASN A 30 16.43 4.11 5.74
C ASN A 30 15.50 5.19 5.17
N LYS A 31 15.98 6.41 4.91
CA LYS A 31 15.18 7.51 4.33
C LYS A 31 14.53 7.12 2.99
N VAL A 32 15.28 6.42 2.13
CA VAL A 32 14.78 5.93 0.83
C VAL A 32 13.65 4.92 1.06
N PHE A 33 13.86 3.92 1.91
CA PHE A 33 12.84 2.92 2.24
C PHE A 33 11.61 3.53 2.93
N ARG A 34 11.79 4.52 3.83
CA ARG A 34 10.67 5.26 4.46
C ARG A 34 9.90 6.07 3.43
N ALA A 35 10.59 6.71 2.48
CA ALA A 35 9.95 7.44 1.39
C ALA A 35 9.18 6.51 0.46
N ASP A 36 9.72 5.34 0.13
CA ASP A 36 9.05 4.35 -0.71
C ASP A 36 7.88 3.69 0.01
N MET A 37 8.00 3.38 1.30
CA MET A 37 6.87 2.94 2.13
C MET A 37 5.80 4.02 2.26
N ALA A 38 6.18 5.30 2.34
CA ALA A 38 5.22 6.40 2.33
C ALA A 38 4.50 6.53 0.97
N LYS A 39 5.19 6.29 -0.15
CA LYS A 39 4.56 6.22 -1.48
C LYS A 39 3.60 5.04 -1.59
N LEU A 40 3.97 3.87 -1.07
CA LEU A 40 3.11 2.68 -1.05
C LEU A 40 1.86 2.89 -0.18
N LYS A 41 1.99 3.51 0.99
CA LYS A 41 0.83 3.89 1.82
C LYS A 41 -0.07 4.93 1.15
N LYS A 42 0.49 5.83 0.34
CA LYS A 42 -0.27 6.81 -0.46
C LYS A 42 -0.93 6.20 -1.69
N LYS A 43 -0.40 5.08 -2.22
CA LYS A 43 -1.04 4.35 -3.30
C LYS A 43 -2.28 3.69 -2.71
N LYS A 44 -3.46 4.27 -3.01
CA LYS A 44 -4.73 3.86 -2.43
C LYS A 44 -4.91 2.37 -2.66
N ILE A 45 -4.85 1.59 -1.58
CA ILE A 45 -5.22 0.17 -1.56
C ILE A 45 -6.68 -0.01 -2.08
N PHE A 46 -7.46 1.07 -2.05
CA PHE A 46 -8.85 1.18 -2.48
C PHE A 46 -9.07 1.79 -3.87
N ASP A 47 -8.07 1.88 -4.75
CA ASP A 47 -8.37 2.03 -6.18
C ASP A 47 -8.87 0.68 -6.70
N ILE A 48 -10.10 0.32 -6.29
CA ILE A 48 -10.82 -0.77 -6.92
C ILE A 48 -10.89 -0.40 -8.40
N PRO A 49 -10.38 -1.24 -9.32
CA PRO A 49 -10.37 -0.94 -10.76
C PRO A 49 -11.79 -1.08 -11.32
N LEU A 50 -12.71 -0.24 -10.85
CA LEU A 50 -14.02 -0.06 -11.44
C LEU A 50 -13.79 0.58 -12.81
N ILE A 51 -14.44 0.02 -13.82
CA ILE A 51 -14.41 0.58 -15.18
C ILE A 51 -14.92 2.02 -15.12
N GLU A 52 -14.05 2.96 -15.47
CA GLU A 52 -14.38 4.38 -15.51
C GLU A 52 -15.34 4.64 -16.68
N ILE A 53 -16.53 5.18 -16.37
CA ILE A 53 -17.53 5.56 -17.36
C ILE A 53 -17.24 7.00 -17.78
N LYS A 54 -16.75 7.22 -19.00
CA LYS A 54 -16.47 8.57 -19.52
C LYS A 54 -17.73 9.16 -20.14
N GLU A 55 -17.99 10.45 -19.93
CA GLU A 55 -19.17 11.11 -20.50
C GLU A 55 -19.16 11.20 -22.03
N THR A 56 -18.02 11.00 -22.68
CA THR A 56 -17.87 10.95 -24.15
C THR A 56 -18.26 9.61 -24.78
N ASP A 57 -18.55 8.58 -23.99
CA ASP A 57 -18.94 7.27 -24.51
C ASP A 57 -20.36 7.29 -25.13
N ALA A 58 -20.55 6.53 -26.22
CA ALA A 58 -21.86 6.40 -26.85
C ALA A 58 -22.92 5.84 -25.86
N PRO A 59 -24.19 6.28 -25.92
CA PRO A 59 -25.24 5.86 -24.99
C PRO A 59 -25.35 4.35 -24.73
N PRO A 60 -25.25 3.44 -25.72
CA PRO A 60 -25.31 2.00 -25.45
C PRO A 60 -24.08 1.47 -24.69
N ILE A 61 -22.91 2.04 -24.93
CA ILE A 61 -21.65 1.64 -24.28
C ILE A 61 -21.66 2.04 -22.80
N LYS A 62 -22.28 3.18 -22.46
CA LYS A 62 -22.46 3.63 -21.07
C LYS A 62 -23.30 2.65 -20.25
N ILE A 63 -24.39 2.13 -20.82
CA ILE A 63 -25.27 1.18 -20.13
C ILE A 63 -24.52 -0.14 -19.87
N LEU A 64 -23.79 -0.65 -20.88
CA LEU A 64 -23.00 -1.86 -20.73
C LEU A 64 -21.92 -1.70 -19.64
N LYS A 65 -21.15 -0.59 -19.67
CA LYS A 65 -20.14 -0.32 -18.65
C LYS A 65 -20.73 -0.24 -17.24
N LYS A 66 -21.94 0.31 -17.09
CA LYS A 66 -22.65 0.38 -15.80
C LYS A 66 -23.04 -1.00 -15.27
N VAL A 67 -23.47 -1.91 -16.14
CA VAL A 67 -23.78 -3.31 -15.78
C VAL A 67 -22.51 -4.04 -15.34
N VAL A 68 -21.40 -3.84 -16.05
CA VAL A 68 -20.11 -4.46 -15.68
C VAL A 68 -19.60 -3.88 -14.36
N GLN A 69 -19.72 -2.57 -14.14
CA GLN A 69 -19.35 -1.92 -12.88
C GLN A 69 -20.14 -2.47 -11.68
N PHE A 70 -21.45 -2.71 -11.87
CA PHE A 70 -22.29 -3.34 -10.87
C PHE A 70 -21.87 -4.79 -10.56
N HIS A 71 -21.53 -5.56 -11.59
CA HIS A 71 -20.96 -6.91 -11.41
C HIS A 71 -19.64 -6.90 -10.66
N GLN A 72 -18.74 -5.97 -10.98
CA GLN A 72 -17.46 -5.82 -10.27
C GLN A 72 -17.68 -5.56 -8.78
N LEU A 73 -18.61 -4.65 -8.43
CA LEU A 73 -18.94 -4.36 -7.03
C LEU A 73 -19.46 -5.58 -6.27
N ILE A 74 -20.40 -6.32 -6.86
CA ILE A 74 -20.95 -7.54 -6.26
C ILE A 74 -19.84 -8.57 -6.06
N PHE A 75 -18.99 -8.77 -7.07
CA PHE A 75 -17.88 -9.71 -6.99
C PHE A 75 -16.91 -9.37 -5.85
N TYR A 76 -16.48 -8.10 -5.76
CA TYR A 76 -15.61 -7.66 -4.66
C TYR A 76 -16.27 -7.78 -3.29
N ALA A 77 -17.59 -7.55 -3.18
CA ALA A 77 -18.33 -7.74 -1.93
C ALA A 77 -18.32 -9.22 -1.49
N ILE A 78 -18.52 -10.15 -2.43
CA ILE A 78 -18.46 -11.58 -2.15
C ILE A 78 -17.04 -11.99 -1.71
N ILE A 79 -16.01 -11.58 -2.46
CA ILE A 79 -14.61 -11.90 -2.10
C ILE A 79 -14.26 -11.33 -0.72
N GLY A 80 -14.63 -10.07 -0.44
CA GLY A 80 -14.41 -9.45 0.87
C GLY A 80 -15.12 -10.22 1.99
N PHE A 81 -16.35 -10.66 1.76
CA PHE A 81 -17.10 -11.49 2.70
C PHE A 81 -16.43 -12.85 2.95
N LEU A 82 -15.93 -13.52 1.89
CA LEU A 82 -15.21 -14.79 2.03
C LEU A 82 -13.90 -14.61 2.81
N VAL A 83 -13.14 -13.54 2.54
CA VAL A 83 -11.93 -13.21 3.31
C VAL A 83 -12.27 -12.98 4.77
N TYR A 84 -13.34 -12.22 5.07
CA TYR A 84 -13.83 -12.02 6.42
C TYR A 84 -14.14 -13.35 7.12
N LEU A 85 -14.94 -14.22 6.49
CA LEU A 85 -15.25 -15.54 7.04
C LEU A 85 -13.99 -16.38 7.29
N SER A 86 -13.06 -16.41 6.33
CA SER A 86 -11.81 -17.17 6.49
C SER A 86 -10.96 -16.66 7.65
N THR A 87 -10.93 -15.34 7.86
CA THR A 87 -10.18 -14.72 8.96
C THR A 87 -10.87 -14.97 10.29
N SER A 88 -12.20 -14.85 10.35
CA SER A 88 -12.98 -15.10 11.56
C SER A 88 -13.00 -16.58 11.98
N LEU A 89 -12.90 -17.53 11.04
CA LEU A 89 -12.79 -18.96 11.35
C LEU A 89 -11.37 -19.41 11.70
N ALA A 90 -10.34 -18.65 11.31
CA ALA A 90 -8.93 -18.95 11.59
C ALA A 90 -8.45 -18.46 12.97
N HIS A 91 -9.35 -17.86 13.77
CA HIS A 91 -9.10 -17.40 15.14
C HIS A 91 -9.64 -18.36 16.18
#